data_AF-A0A7S1GJP9-F1
#
_entry.id   AF-A0A7S1GJP9-F1
#
_cell.length_a   1.000
_cell.length_b   1.000
_cell.length_c   1.000
_cell.angle_alpha   90.00
_cell.angle_beta   90.00
_cell.angle_gamma   90.00
#
_symmetry.space_group_name_H-M   'P 1'
#
loop_
_entity.id
_entity.type
_entity.pdbx_description
1 polymer ?
#
loop_
_entity_poly.entity_id
_entity_poly.type
_entity_poly.pdbx_seq_one_letter_code
_entity_poly.pdbx_strand_id
1 'polypeptide(L)'
;IGSTILEWALVRPIGYRTNTVEDLASVAGSFPVPVWFDTTYDYKSQLPPFTGTLIGEILPTAITAATIGLLESLLTLQLIDEILNNKGSSNREAFGQGLGQFLSGMLGGMGGCTTI
;
A
#
# COMPACT_ATOMS: atom_id res chain seq x y z
N ILE A 1 -4.20 -16.06 12.98
CA ILE A 1 -5.06 -16.32 14.17
C ILE A 1 -4.44 -17.39 15.06
N GLY A 2 -4.17 -18.61 14.56
CA GLY A 2 -3.55 -19.67 15.37
C GLY A 2 -2.20 -19.29 15.99
N SER A 3 -1.31 -18.65 15.23
CA SER A 3 -0.03 -18.13 15.74
C SER A 3 -0.19 -17.08 16.83
N THR A 4 -1.15 -16.16 16.67
CA THR A 4 -1.44 -15.08 17.63
C THR A 4 -2.00 -15.59 18.95
N ILE A 5 -2.87 -16.60 18.90
CA ILE A 5 -3.42 -17.25 20.11
C ILE A 5 -2.31 -18.00 20.85
N LEU A 6 -1.43 -18.67 20.11
CA LEU A 6 -0.34 -19.46 20.66
C LEU A 6 0.73 -18.58 21.32
N GLU A 7 1.06 -17.45 20.69
CA GLU A 7 1.92 -16.41 21.25
C GLU A 7 1.29 -15.80 22.53
N TRP A 8 0.01 -15.44 22.50
CA TRP A 8 -0.68 -14.87 23.67
C TRP A 8 -0.74 -15.84 24.86
N ALA A 9 -0.98 -17.13 24.61
CA ALA A 9 -1.14 -18.14 25.65
C ALA A 9 0.19 -18.62 26.27
N LEU A 10 1.28 -18.65 25.49
CA LEU A 10 2.59 -19.14 25.96
C LEU A 10 3.58 -18.03 26.29
N VAL A 11 3.68 -17.00 25.45
CA VAL A 11 4.78 -16.01 25.52
C VAL A 11 4.49 -14.92 26.55
N ARG A 12 3.25 -14.42 26.64
CA ARG A 12 2.85 -13.39 27.61
C ARG A 12 2.98 -13.81 29.09
N PRO A 13 2.60 -15.03 29.53
CA PRO A 13 2.80 -15.43 30.93
C PRO A 13 4.26 -15.65 31.32
N ILE A 14 5.16 -15.87 30.35
CA ILE A 14 6.61 -16.03 30.57
C ILE A 14 7.31 -14.64 30.63
N GLY A 15 6.58 -13.55 30.46
CA GLY A 15 7.06 -12.18 30.70
C GLY A 15 7.78 -11.53 29.52
N TYR A 16 7.87 -12.20 28.36
CA TYR A 16 8.37 -11.59 27.13
C TYR A 16 7.23 -10.82 26.45
N ARG A 17 7.29 -9.47 26.47
CA ARG A 17 6.36 -8.63 25.71
C ARG A 17 6.79 -8.62 24.23
N THR A 18 5.96 -9.20 23.39
CA THR A 18 5.96 -8.96 21.95
C THR A 18 5.18 -7.68 21.67
N ASN A 19 5.79 -6.75 20.94
CA ASN A 19 5.13 -5.49 20.58
C ASN A 19 3.92 -5.82 19.70
N THR A 20 2.71 -5.48 20.17
CA THR A 20 1.51 -5.61 19.36
C THR A 20 1.42 -4.47 18.36
N VAL A 21 0.70 -4.68 17.26
CA VAL A 21 0.49 -3.65 16.22
C VAL A 21 -0.08 -2.35 16.81
N GLU A 22 -0.90 -2.47 17.86
CA GLU A 22 -1.41 -1.34 18.65
C GLU A 22 -0.33 -0.57 19.44
N ASP A 23 0.70 -1.27 19.94
CA ASP A 23 1.82 -0.66 20.67
C ASP A 23 2.79 0.06 19.69
N LEU A 24 2.74 -0.30 18.40
CA LEU A 24 3.57 0.29 17.35
C LEU A 24 2.86 1.41 16.57
N ALA A 25 1.54 1.37 16.48
CA ALA A 25 0.75 2.38 15.78
C ALA A 25 -0.67 2.48 16.36
N SER A 26 -1.11 3.70 16.63
CA SER A 26 -2.51 4.00 16.91
C SER A 26 -3.36 3.64 15.68
N VAL A 27 -4.10 2.53 15.75
CA VAL A 27 -5.06 2.08 14.72
C VAL A 27 -6.40 2.84 14.84
N ALA A 28 -6.45 3.96 15.56
CA ALA A 28 -7.56 4.89 15.49
C ALA A 28 -7.42 5.72 14.20
N GLY A 29 -7.97 5.20 13.11
CA GLY A 29 -7.96 5.88 11.81
C GLY A 29 -8.86 7.11 11.83
N SER A 30 -8.27 8.30 11.71
CA SER A 30 -8.98 9.49 11.23
C SER A 30 -9.36 9.31 9.76
N PHE A 31 -10.35 10.07 9.29
CA PHE A 31 -10.69 10.09 7.86
C PHE A 31 -9.44 10.47 7.04
N PRO A 32 -9.11 9.74 5.96
CA PRO A 32 -7.94 10.05 5.14
C PRO A 32 -8.14 11.43 4.51
N VAL A 33 -7.36 12.38 4.99
CA VAL A 33 -7.33 13.75 4.49
C VAL A 33 -6.20 13.87 3.45
N PRO A 34 -6.32 14.76 2.45
CA PRO A 34 -5.22 14.97 1.52
C PRO A 34 -3.98 15.48 2.24
N VAL A 35 -2.79 15.04 1.81
CA VAL A 35 -1.50 15.36 2.47
C VAL A 35 -1.23 16.85 2.65
N TRP A 36 -1.87 17.70 1.85
CA TRP A 36 -1.75 19.16 1.96
C TRP A 36 -2.59 19.79 3.09
N PHE A 37 -3.58 19.07 3.60
CA PHE A 37 -4.49 19.54 4.65
C PHE A 37 -4.20 18.90 6.02
N ASP A 38 -3.38 17.85 6.07
CA ASP A 38 -3.04 17.18 7.32
C ASP A 38 -1.82 17.84 7.98
N THR A 39 -1.98 18.29 9.23
CA THR A 39 -0.88 18.73 10.11
C THR A 39 -0.19 17.59 10.86
N THR A 40 -0.71 16.36 10.78
CA THR A 40 -0.17 15.16 11.44
C THR A 40 1.08 14.63 10.71
N TYR A 41 1.13 14.80 9.39
CA TYR A 41 2.31 14.53 8.58
C TYR A 41 3.04 15.86 8.34
N ASP A 42 4.23 16.03 8.93
CA ASP A 42 5.10 17.17 8.63
C ASP A 42 5.72 17.02 7.23
N TYR A 43 4.87 17.18 6.22
CA TYR A 43 5.22 17.02 4.82
C TYR A 43 6.31 18.03 4.40
N LYS A 44 6.45 19.16 5.11
CA LYS A 44 7.47 20.16 4.84
C LYS A 44 8.88 19.73 5.24
N SER A 45 9.04 18.92 6.29
CA SER A 45 10.36 18.43 6.71
C SER A 45 10.75 17.10 6.07
N GLN A 46 9.77 16.31 5.62
CA GLN A 46 10.00 14.97 5.07
C GLN A 46 10.06 14.93 3.54
N LEU A 47 9.40 15.85 2.83
CA LEU A 47 9.42 15.84 1.37
C LEU A 47 10.68 16.52 0.84
N PRO A 48 11.45 15.86 -0.05
CA PRO A 48 12.56 16.50 -0.73
C PRO A 48 12.07 17.65 -1.62
N PRO A 49 12.91 18.68 -1.84
CA PRO A 49 12.55 19.81 -2.69
C PRO A 49 12.26 19.34 -4.12
N PHE A 50 11.16 19.83 -4.69
CA PHE A 50 10.72 19.52 -6.04
C PHE A 50 11.75 20.02 -7.07
N THR A 51 12.73 19.19 -7.36
CA THR A 51 13.84 19.49 -8.28
C THR A 51 13.78 18.49 -9.44
N GLY A 52 14.21 18.90 -10.64
CA GLY A 52 14.28 17.99 -11.79
C GLY A 52 15.13 16.74 -11.54
N THR A 53 16.13 16.84 -10.65
CA THR A 53 16.93 15.71 -10.18
C THR A 53 16.12 14.69 -9.39
N LEU A 54 15.21 15.14 -8.51
CA LEU A 54 14.34 14.27 -7.73
C LEU A 54 13.49 13.38 -8.64
N ILE A 55 12.95 13.94 -9.72
CA ILE A 55 12.19 13.19 -10.72
C ILE A 55 13.08 12.10 -11.32
N GLY A 56 14.31 12.42 -11.70
CA GLY A 56 15.27 11.44 -12.22
C GLY A 56 15.59 10.29 -11.26
N GLU A 57 15.64 10.55 -9.96
CA GLU A 57 15.92 9.54 -8.93
C GLU A 57 14.70 8.63 -8.65
N ILE A 58 13.48 9.18 -8.60
CA ILE A 58 12.27 8.41 -8.28
C ILE A 58 11.65 7.72 -9.50
N LEU A 59 11.86 8.25 -10.71
CA LEU A 59 11.29 7.71 -11.93
C LEU A 59 11.63 6.23 -12.19
N PRO A 60 12.90 5.76 -12.06
CA PRO A 60 13.21 4.35 -12.31
C PRO A 60 12.50 3.42 -11.33
N THR A 61 12.49 3.76 -10.04
CA THR A 61 11.82 2.95 -9.02
C THR A 61 10.31 2.96 -9.18
N ALA A 62 9.72 4.11 -9.55
CA ALA A 62 8.29 4.23 -9.85
C ALA A 62 7.89 3.38 -11.07
N ILE A 63 8.67 3.36 -12.15
CA ILE A 63 8.41 2.53 -13.33
C ILE A 63 8.49 1.04 -12.99
N THR A 64 9.52 0.63 -12.24
CA THR A 64 9.66 -0.78 -11.82
C THR A 64 8.49 -1.20 -10.92
N ALA A 65 8.11 -0.38 -9.95
CA ALA A 65 6.98 -0.65 -9.06
C ALA A 65 5.65 -0.71 -9.81
N ALA A 66 5.39 0.21 -10.74
CA ALA A 66 4.21 0.20 -11.60
C ALA A 66 4.15 -1.07 -12.47
N THR A 67 5.29 -1.49 -13.01
CA THR A 67 5.38 -2.72 -13.82
C THR A 67 5.03 -3.95 -12.98
N ILE A 68 5.61 -4.10 -11.79
CA ILE A 68 5.33 -5.23 -10.89
C ILE A 68 3.86 -5.24 -10.50
N GLY A 69 3.29 -4.07 -10.15
CA GLY A 69 1.88 -3.96 -9.78
C GLY A 69 0.94 -4.34 -10.92
N LEU A 70 1.25 -3.95 -12.17
CA LEU A 70 0.46 -4.33 -13.34
C LEU A 70 0.59 -5.83 -13.67
N LEU A 71 1.77 -6.42 -13.49
CA LEU A 71 1.98 -7.85 -13.69
C LEU A 71 1.15 -8.67 -12.69
N GLU A 72 1.12 -8.28 -11.43
CA GLU A 72 0.34 -8.95 -10.38
C GLU A 72 -1.17 -8.91 -10.68
N SER A 73 -1.69 -7.73 -11.04
CA SER A 73 -3.09 -7.56 -11.46
C SER A 73 -3.40 -8.38 -12.72
N LEU A 74 -2.52 -8.35 -13.73
CA LEU A 74 -2.76 -9.08 -14.98
C LEU A 74 -2.74 -10.61 -14.80
N LEU A 75 -1.83 -11.14 -13.99
CA LEU A 75 -1.80 -12.57 -13.66
C LEU A 75 -3.05 -13.00 -12.89
N THR A 76 -3.53 -12.13 -12.01
CA THR A 76 -4.77 -12.37 -11.24
C THR A 76 -5.99 -12.33 -12.16
N LEU A 77 -6.06 -11.38 -13.09
CA LEU A 77 -7.13 -11.29 -14.08
C LEU A 77 -7.15 -12.51 -15.00
N GLN A 78 -5.99 -12.98 -15.46
CA GLN A 78 -5.90 -14.20 -16.28
C GLN A 78 -6.40 -15.43 -15.53
N LEU A 79 -6.05 -15.56 -14.25
CA LEU A 79 -6.53 -16.65 -13.40
C LEU A 79 -8.06 -16.58 -13.22
N ILE A 80 -8.61 -15.39 -12.96
CA ILE A 80 -10.05 -15.17 -12.82
C ILE A 80 -10.77 -15.47 -14.13
N ASP A 81 -10.21 -15.05 -15.26
CA ASP A 81 -10.75 -15.28 -16.60
C ASP A 81 -10.83 -16.79 -16.92
N GLU A 82 -9.82 -17.56 -16.52
CA GLU A 82 -9.79 -19.02 -16.67
C GLU A 82 -10.89 -19.69 -15.82
N ILE A 83 -11.06 -19.26 -14.57
CA ILE A 83 -12.07 -19.80 -13.65
C ILE A 83 -13.49 -19.46 -14.13
N LEU A 84 -13.72 -18.20 -14.55
CA LEU A 84 -15.05 -17.70 -14.93
C LEU A 84 -15.39 -17.92 -16.41
N ASN A 85 -14.47 -18.46 -17.22
CA ASN A 85 -14.61 -18.62 -18.67
C ASN A 85 -15.09 -17.34 -19.38
N ASN A 86 -14.65 -16.18 -18.90
CA ASN A 86 -15.00 -14.87 -19.42
C ASN A 86 -13.74 -14.03 -19.53
N LYS A 87 -13.64 -13.19 -20.56
CA LYS A 87 -12.50 -12.29 -20.72
C LYS A 87 -12.73 -10.97 -19.99
N GLY A 88 -11.90 -10.71 -18.98
CA GLY A 88 -11.80 -9.44 -18.30
C GLY A 88 -11.12 -8.38 -19.18
N SER A 89 -11.32 -7.11 -18.80
CA SER A 89 -10.71 -5.97 -19.49
C SER A 89 -9.45 -5.53 -18.76
N SER A 90 -8.29 -6.00 -19.22
CA SER A 90 -6.99 -5.63 -18.66
C SER A 90 -6.75 -4.10 -18.67
N ASN A 91 -7.16 -3.40 -19.73
CA ASN A 91 -7.01 -1.94 -19.82
C ASN A 91 -7.82 -1.20 -18.74
N ARG A 92 -9.03 -1.69 -18.42
CA ARG A 92 -9.88 -1.08 -17.39
C ARG A 92 -9.27 -1.30 -16.00
N GLU A 93 -8.70 -2.47 -15.77
CA GLU A 93 -8.04 -2.80 -14.52
C GLU A 93 -6.76 -1.98 -14.31
N ALA A 94 -5.90 -1.91 -15.33
CA ALA A 94 -4.70 -1.08 -15.31
C ALA A 94 -5.01 0.40 -15.02
N PHE A 95 -6.06 0.94 -15.64
CA PHE A 95 -6.51 2.31 -15.40
C PHE A 95 -7.05 2.51 -13.97
N GLY A 96 -7.88 1.57 -13.49
CA GLY A 96 -8.40 1.60 -12.12
C GLY A 96 -7.30 1.53 -11.06
N GLN A 97 -6.32 0.66 -11.27
CA GLN A 97 -5.13 0.51 -10.42
C GLN A 97 -4.29 1.79 -10.40
N GLY A 98 -3.99 2.35 -11.56
CA GLY A 98 -3.23 3.59 -11.66
C GLY A 98 -3.92 4.77 -10.97
N LEU A 99 -5.24 4.91 -11.17
CA LEU A 99 -6.04 5.94 -10.48
C LEU A 99 -6.05 5.73 -8.97
N GLY A 100 -6.23 4.49 -8.50
CA GLY A 100 -6.23 4.16 -7.08
C GLY A 100 -4.90 4.51 -6.41
N GLN A 101 -3.78 4.17 -7.05
CA GLN A 101 -2.44 4.49 -6.55
C GLN A 101 -2.17 6.00 -6.55
N PHE A 102 -2.60 6.71 -7.59
CA PHE A 102 -2.48 8.16 -7.65
C PHE A 102 -3.24 8.84 -6.50
N LEU A 103 -4.50 8.45 -6.26
CA LEU A 103 -5.29 8.98 -5.16
C LEU A 103 -4.72 8.59 -3.80
N SER A 104 -4.22 7.36 -3.64
CA SER A 104 -3.54 6.91 -2.42
C SER A 104 -2.33 7.80 -2.10
N GLY A 105 -1.48 8.08 -3.10
CA GLY A 105 -0.35 9.00 -2.95
C GLY A 105 -0.77 10.42 -2.57
N MET A 106 -1.88 10.93 -3.13
CA MET A 106 -2.44 12.24 -2.77
C MET A 106 -3.01 12.29 -1.34
N LEU A 107 -3.31 11.14 -0.75
CA LEU A 107 -3.79 11.02 0.64
C LEU A 107 -2.65 10.62 1.60
N GLY A 108 -1.39 10.55 1.14
CA GLY A 108 -0.26 10.15 1.97
C GLY A 108 -0.19 8.65 2.24
N GLY A 109 -0.97 7.86 1.50
CA GLY A 109 -0.92 6.41 1.53
C GLY A 109 0.36 5.88 0.91
N MET A 110 0.76 4.69 1.35
CA MET A 110 1.87 3.96 0.74
C MET A 110 1.49 3.53 -0.69
N GLY A 111 2.43 3.68 -1.63
CA GLY A 111 2.30 3.16 -2.98
C GLY A 111 2.33 1.64 -2.98
N GLY A 112 1.16 1.01 -2.85
CA GLY A 112 0.97 -0.43 -2.92
C GLY A 112 0.32 -0.88 -4.23
N CYS A 113 0.35 -2.19 -4.49
CA CYS A 113 -0.51 -2.80 -5.50
C CYS A 113 -1.98 -2.73 -5.05
N THR A 114 -2.91 -2.54 -5.99
CA THR A 114 -4.33 -2.80 -5.75
C THR A 114 -4.49 -4.31 -5.70
N THR A 115 -4.10 -4.91 -4.59
CA THR A 115 -4.47 -6.29 -4.30
C THR A 115 -5.87 -6.27 -3.72
N ILE A 116 -6.80 -6.72 -4.58
CA ILE A 116 -8.25 -6.90 -4.36
C ILE A 116 -8.62 -7.53 -3.02
#